data_AF-A0A537APS1-F1
#
_entry.id   AF-A0A537APS1-F1
#
_cell.length_a   1.000
_cell.length_b   1.000
_cell.length_c   1.000
_cell.angle_alpha   90.00
_cell.angle_beta   90.00
_cell.angle_gamma   90.00
#
_symmetry.space_group_name_H-M   'P 1'
#
loop_
_entity.id
_entity.type
_entity.pdbx_description
1 polymer ?
#
loop_
_entity_poly.entity_id
_entity_poly.type
_entity_poly.pdbx_seq_one_letter_code
_entity_poly.pdbx_strand_id
1 'polypeptide(L)'
;MGAVFQSLGRTVVAGIVLLVVIIVLVGGTTSSWIHVDHAWSTFFMRWLHILSGVMWIGLLWYFNFVQIPSMPKIPDEQKPAISKVIAPEALFWFRWAALSTVVTGLLLAAMNGYIGQALGLRPPFHPIGIGMWLGLIMAFNVWFIIWPNQK
;
A
#
# COMPACT_ATOMS: atom_id res chain seq x y z
N MET A 1 -21.81 -7.31 20.16
CA MET A 1 -21.22 -6.62 18.99
C MET A 1 -19.82 -5.99 19.24
N GLY A 2 -19.26 -5.99 20.46
CA GLY A 2 -18.00 -5.26 20.74
C GLY A 2 -16.67 -6.01 20.52
N ALA A 3 -16.63 -7.34 20.63
CA ALA A 3 -15.36 -8.07 20.72
C ALA A 3 -14.57 -8.20 19.40
N VAL A 4 -15.23 -8.03 18.25
CA VAL A 4 -14.59 -8.12 16.92
C VAL A 4 -13.81 -6.85 16.63
N PHE A 5 -14.42 -5.67 16.82
CA PHE A 5 -13.80 -4.37 16.55
C PHE A 5 -12.72 -3.97 17.55
N GLN A 6 -12.64 -4.63 18.71
CA GLN A 6 -11.60 -4.39 19.72
C GLN A 6 -10.26 -5.07 19.39
N SER A 7 -10.22 -5.96 18.39
CA SER A 7 -8.99 -6.65 17.98
C SER A 7 -8.83 -6.56 16.48
N LEU A 8 -7.68 -6.01 16.04
CA LEU A 8 -7.32 -5.99 14.63
C LEU A 8 -7.37 -7.39 14.02
N GLY A 9 -6.81 -8.38 14.71
CA GLY A 9 -6.80 -9.78 14.24
C GLY A 9 -8.22 -10.32 14.03
N ARG A 10 -9.12 -10.12 14.99
CA ARG A 10 -10.52 -10.58 14.86
C ARG A 10 -11.25 -9.86 13.72
N THR A 11 -11.00 -8.57 13.55
CA THR A 11 -11.60 -7.78 12.47
C THR A 11 -11.13 -8.27 11.10
N VAL A 12 -9.82 -8.50 10.93
CA VAL A 12 -9.25 -9.01 9.68
C VAL A 12 -9.77 -10.41 9.37
N VAL A 13 -9.80 -11.32 10.36
CA VAL A 13 -10.34 -12.68 10.19
C VAL A 13 -11.81 -12.64 9.78
N ALA A 14 -12.62 -11.82 10.44
CA ALA A 14 -14.02 -11.66 10.08
C ALA A 14 -14.20 -11.18 8.63
N GLY A 15 -13.36 -10.24 8.17
CA GLY A 15 -13.34 -9.78 6.78
C GLY A 15 -13.00 -10.89 5.78
N ILE A 16 -12.01 -11.74 6.09
CA ILE A 16 -11.63 -12.89 5.25
C ILE A 16 -12.77 -13.92 5.20
N VAL A 17 -13.38 -14.25 6.34
CA VAL A 17 -14.52 -15.17 6.38
C VAL A 17 -15.67 -14.63 5.54
N LEU A 18 -15.99 -13.35 5.67
CA LEU A 18 -17.03 -12.72 4.87
C LEU A 18 -16.72 -12.78 3.36
N LEU A 19 -15.46 -12.52 2.97
CA LEU A 19 -15.03 -12.64 1.58
C LEU A 19 -15.24 -14.06 1.04
N VAL A 20 -14.86 -15.10 1.80
CA VAL A 20 -15.06 -16.51 1.40
C VAL A 20 -16.55 -16.82 1.24
N VAL A 21 -17.39 -16.38 2.17
CA VAL A 21 -18.84 -16.55 2.09
C VAL A 21 -19.40 -15.90 0.82
N ILE A 22 -18.98 -14.68 0.50
CA ILE A 22 -19.40 -13.99 -0.74
C ILE A 22 -18.98 -14.79 -1.98
N ILE A 23 -17.74 -15.28 -2.03
CA ILE A 23 -17.24 -16.07 -3.17
C ILE A 23 -18.09 -17.33 -3.36
N VAL A 24 -18.39 -18.07 -2.28
CA VAL A 24 -19.19 -19.30 -2.33
C VAL A 24 -20.64 -19.00 -2.75
N LEU A 25 -21.26 -17.97 -2.19
CA LEU A 25 -22.63 -17.58 -2.54
C LEU A 25 -22.75 -17.12 -3.99
N VAL A 26 -21.84 -16.27 -4.46
CA VAL A 26 -21.85 -15.78 -5.85
C VAL A 26 -21.57 -16.93 -6.81
N GLY A 27 -20.54 -17.74 -6.54
CA GLY A 27 -20.20 -18.89 -7.38
C GLY A 27 -21.33 -19.93 -7.45
N GLY A 28 -22.00 -20.19 -6.32
CA GLY A 28 -23.11 -21.13 -6.24
C GLY A 28 -24.41 -20.63 -6.89
N THR A 29 -24.70 -19.33 -6.84
CA THR A 29 -25.95 -18.77 -7.39
C THR A 29 -25.87 -18.39 -8.86
N THR A 30 -24.69 -17.96 -9.33
CA THR A 30 -24.48 -17.50 -10.71
C THR A 30 -23.75 -18.52 -11.58
N SER A 31 -23.34 -19.66 -11.01
CA SER A 31 -22.45 -20.65 -11.63
C SER A 31 -21.13 -20.07 -12.16
N SER A 32 -20.78 -18.84 -11.77
CA SER A 32 -19.60 -18.11 -12.22
C SER A 32 -18.54 -18.15 -11.13
N TRP A 33 -17.67 -19.16 -11.19
CA TRP A 33 -16.57 -19.34 -10.25
C TRP A 33 -15.36 -18.48 -10.62
N ILE A 34 -14.50 -18.21 -9.64
CA ILE A 34 -13.24 -17.51 -9.91
C ILE A 34 -12.35 -18.40 -10.78
N HIS A 35 -11.97 -17.88 -11.94
CA HIS A 35 -10.98 -18.50 -12.82
C HIS A 35 -9.67 -17.71 -12.70
N VAL A 36 -8.61 -18.36 -12.25
CA VAL A 36 -7.28 -17.76 -12.10
C VAL A 36 -6.59 -17.75 -13.46
N ASP A 37 -7.08 -16.89 -14.35
CA ASP A 37 -6.48 -16.62 -15.65
C ASP A 37 -5.62 -15.34 -15.61
N HIS A 38 -5.13 -14.92 -16.77
CA HIS A 38 -4.35 -13.68 -16.88
C HIS A 38 -5.16 -12.44 -16.47
N ALA A 39 -6.45 -12.38 -16.82
CA ALA A 39 -7.30 -11.24 -16.48
C ALA A 39 -7.51 -11.14 -14.96
N TRP A 40 -7.80 -12.25 -14.30
CA TRP A 40 -7.93 -12.30 -12.85
C TRP A 40 -6.61 -11.97 -12.15
N SER A 41 -5.49 -12.52 -12.63
CA SER A 41 -4.17 -12.27 -12.05
C SER A 41 -3.76 -10.80 -12.16
N THR A 42 -4.01 -10.16 -13.31
CA THR A 42 -3.75 -8.72 -13.49
C THR A 42 -4.66 -7.85 -12.62
N PHE A 43 -5.93 -8.23 -12.45
CA PHE A 43 -6.84 -7.58 -11.50
C PHE A 43 -6.31 -7.68 -10.07
N PHE A 44 -5.92 -8.87 -9.62
CA PHE A 44 -5.41 -9.09 -8.28
C PHE A 44 -4.12 -8.31 -8.03
N MET A 45 -3.20 -8.28 -8.99
CA MET A 45 -1.98 -7.48 -8.90
C MET A 45 -2.29 -5.98 -8.82
N ARG A 46 -3.27 -5.49 -9.58
CA ARG A 46 -3.74 -4.10 -9.50
C ARG A 46 -4.33 -3.78 -8.13
N TRP A 47 -5.13 -4.69 -7.58
CA TRP A 47 -5.68 -4.53 -6.25
C TRP A 47 -4.56 -4.43 -5.18
N LEU A 48 -3.54 -5.31 -5.24
CA LEU A 48 -2.37 -5.23 -4.36
C LEU A 48 -1.59 -3.93 -4.52
N HIS A 49 -1.41 -3.45 -5.74
CA HIS A 49 -0.74 -2.20 -6.04
C HIS A 49 -1.47 -0.99 -5.43
N ILE A 50 -2.79 -0.92 -5.64
CA ILE A 50 -3.61 0.16 -5.08
C ILE A 50 -3.62 0.09 -3.55
N LEU A 51 -3.81 -1.09 -2.97
CA LEU A 51 -3.80 -1.28 -1.52
C LEU A 51 -2.48 -0.81 -0.89
N SER A 52 -1.36 -1.19 -1.49
CA SER A 52 -0.02 -0.78 -1.05
C SER A 52 0.17 0.73 -1.21
N GLY A 53 -0.28 1.30 -2.33
CA GLY A 53 -0.20 2.74 -2.60
C GLY A 53 -1.01 3.58 -1.60
N VAL A 54 -2.21 3.10 -1.23
CA VAL A 54 -3.04 3.72 -0.19
C VAL A 54 -2.32 3.74 1.15
N MET A 55 -1.70 2.62 1.55
CA MET A 55 -0.90 2.57 2.77
C MET A 55 0.30 3.53 2.71
N TRP A 56 1.03 3.54 1.59
CA TRP A 56 2.23 4.34 1.44
C TRP A 56 1.94 5.84 1.51
N ILE A 57 1.02 6.32 0.67
CA ILE A 57 0.65 7.74 0.61
C ILE A 57 -0.15 8.15 1.85
N GLY A 58 -0.98 7.27 2.40
CA GLY A 58 -1.72 7.53 3.64
C GLY A 58 -0.79 7.80 4.82
N LEU A 59 0.25 6.99 4.99
CA LEU A 59 1.27 7.22 6.03
C LEU A 59 2.10 8.48 5.77
N LEU A 60 2.40 8.78 4.50
CA LEU A 60 3.07 10.03 4.13
C LEU A 60 2.25 11.26 4.55
N TRP A 61 0.94 11.24 4.31
CA TRP A 61 0.04 12.32 4.72
C TRP A 61 -0.05 12.42 6.24
N TYR A 62 -0.15 11.29 6.93
CA TYR A 62 -0.10 11.25 8.39
C TYR A 62 1.18 11.92 8.92
N PHE A 63 2.36 11.59 8.38
CA PHE A 63 3.60 12.22 8.83
C PHE A 63 3.63 13.73 8.57
N ASN A 64 3.35 14.13 7.33
CA ASN A 64 3.56 15.50 6.88
C ASN A 64 2.52 16.48 7.42
N PHE A 65 1.26 16.07 7.51
CA PHE A 65 0.16 16.96 7.87
C PHE A 65 -0.34 16.77 9.30
N VAL A 66 -0.11 15.60 9.91
CA VAL A 66 -0.63 15.30 11.25
C VAL A 66 0.49 15.22 12.27
N GLN A 67 1.42 14.27 12.14
CA GLN A 67 2.41 13.99 13.18
C GLN A 67 3.41 15.14 13.34
N ILE A 68 4.16 15.50 12.29
CA ILE A 68 5.25 16.48 12.36
C ILE A 68 4.73 17.85 12.86
N PRO A 69 3.63 18.42 12.32
CA PRO A 69 3.11 19.70 12.82
C PRO A 69 2.52 19.65 14.23
N SER A 70 2.19 18.45 14.75
CA SER A 70 1.64 18.28 16.09
C SER A 70 2.71 18.08 17.16
N MET A 71 3.88 17.56 16.81
CA MET A 71 4.97 17.29 17.77
C MET A 71 5.35 18.50 18.66
N PRO A 72 5.45 19.75 18.16
CA PRO A 72 5.76 20.90 19.00
C PRO A 72 4.67 21.25 20.02
N LYS A 73 3.43 20.81 19.79
CA LYS A 73 2.26 21.13 20.63
C LYS A 73 2.12 20.19 21.83
N ILE A 74 2.94 19.15 21.91
CA ILE A 74 2.85 18.08 22.91
C ILE A 74 3.85 18.37 24.03
N PRO A 75 3.47 18.23 25.32
CA PRO A 75 4.41 18.36 26.44
C PRO A 75 5.60 17.40 26.28
N ASP A 76 6.81 17.85 26.65
CA ASP A 76 8.05 17.10 26.41
C ASP A 76 8.04 15.69 27.02
N GLU A 77 7.40 15.54 28.18
CA GLU A 77 7.23 14.26 28.90
C GLU A 77 6.45 13.21 28.09
N GLN A 78 5.56 13.64 27.18
CA GLN A 78 4.69 12.76 26.41
C GLN A 78 5.22 12.48 25.00
N LYS A 79 6.16 13.30 24.49
CA LYS A 79 6.77 13.10 23.16
C LYS A 79 7.37 11.71 22.94
N PRO A 80 8.02 11.05 23.93
CA PRO A 80 8.56 9.70 23.75
C PRO A 80 7.52 8.65 23.35
N ALA A 81 6.26 8.79 23.75
CA ALA A 81 5.21 7.86 23.35
C ALA A 81 5.01 7.84 21.84
N ILE A 82 5.12 9.01 21.18
CA ILE A 82 5.03 9.08 19.72
C ILE A 82 6.36 8.70 19.09
N SER A 83 7.46 9.33 19.52
CA SER A 83 8.74 9.18 18.83
C SER A 83 9.39 7.81 19.01
N LYS A 84 9.12 7.09 20.12
CA LYS A 84 9.71 5.77 20.40
C LYS A 84 8.78 4.59 20.16
N VAL A 85 7.47 4.81 20.02
CA VAL A 85 6.49 3.71 19.84
C VAL A 85 5.73 3.83 18.53
N ILE A 86 5.05 4.96 18.29
CA ILE A 86 4.17 5.12 17.12
C ILE A 86 4.98 5.39 15.84
N ALA A 87 5.91 6.35 15.89
CA ALA A 87 6.67 6.77 14.71
C ALA A 87 7.52 5.64 14.12
N PRO A 88 8.24 4.80 14.89
CA PRO A 88 9.00 3.69 14.34
C PRO A 88 8.11 2.66 13.64
N GLU A 89 6.94 2.34 14.20
CA GLU A 89 5.99 1.41 13.61
C GLU A 89 5.41 1.96 12.30
N ALA A 90 4.97 3.23 12.32
CA ALA A 90 4.48 3.88 11.12
C ALA A 90 5.55 3.95 10.02
N LEU A 91 6.82 4.20 10.38
CA LEU A 91 7.94 4.23 9.44
C LEU A 91 8.25 2.84 8.86
N PHE A 92 8.14 1.78 9.67
CA PHE A 92 8.26 0.41 9.21
C PHE A 92 7.22 0.11 8.11
N TRP A 93 5.95 0.41 8.36
CA TRP A 93 4.88 0.21 7.38
C TRP A 93 5.04 1.10 6.15
N PHE A 94 5.42 2.36 6.32
CA PHE A 94 5.67 3.29 5.23
C PHE A 94 6.75 2.75 4.26
N ARG A 95 7.83 2.20 4.81
CA ARG A 95 8.94 1.62 4.03
C ARG A 95 8.48 0.42 3.19
N TRP A 96 7.81 -0.54 3.81
CA TRP A 96 7.36 -1.75 3.12
C TRP A 96 6.21 -1.48 2.15
N ALA A 97 5.33 -0.52 2.47
CA ALA A 97 4.29 -0.06 1.57
C ALA A 97 4.89 0.60 0.32
N ALA A 98 5.96 1.39 0.46
CA ALA A 98 6.69 1.97 -0.67
C ALA A 98 7.24 0.89 -1.61
N LEU A 99 7.96 -0.09 -1.06
CA LEU A 99 8.52 -1.20 -1.84
C LEU A 99 7.42 -2.03 -2.49
N SER A 100 6.39 -2.40 -1.74
CA SER A 100 5.27 -3.19 -2.23
C SER A 100 4.55 -2.48 -3.38
N THR A 101 4.30 -1.17 -3.25
CA THR A 101 3.69 -0.35 -4.32
C THR A 101 4.52 -0.39 -5.59
N VAL A 102 5.84 -0.17 -5.49
CA VAL A 102 6.73 -0.20 -6.65
C VAL A 102 6.76 -1.59 -7.29
N VAL A 103 6.99 -2.64 -6.51
CA VAL A 103 7.12 -4.02 -7.01
C VAL A 103 5.83 -4.45 -7.70
N THR A 104 4.69 -4.31 -7.03
CA THR A 104 3.39 -4.68 -7.60
C THR A 104 3.02 -3.83 -8.82
N GLY A 105 3.41 -2.55 -8.84
CA GLY A 105 3.17 -1.65 -9.99
C GLY A 105 4.01 -2.01 -11.21
N LEU A 106 5.29 -2.34 -11.01
CA LEU A 106 6.16 -2.84 -12.08
C LEU A 106 5.70 -4.19 -12.61
N LEU A 107 5.32 -5.12 -11.72
CA LEU A 107 4.75 -6.40 -12.12
C LEU A 107 3.45 -6.22 -12.91
N LEU A 108 2.55 -5.34 -12.45
CA LEU A 108 1.32 -5.01 -13.17
C LEU A 108 1.62 -4.46 -14.56
N ALA A 109 2.56 -3.52 -14.69
CA ALA A 109 2.96 -2.97 -15.98
C ALA A 109 3.59 -4.01 -16.91
N ALA A 110 4.35 -4.96 -16.35
CA ALA A 110 4.95 -6.06 -17.09
C ALA A 110 3.87 -7.05 -17.59
N MET A 111 2.93 -7.43 -16.73
CA MET A 111 1.80 -8.31 -17.10
C MET A 111 0.93 -7.68 -18.19
N ASN A 112 0.78 -6.36 -18.20
CA ASN A 112 0.04 -5.64 -19.24
C ASN A 112 0.89 -5.26 -20.47
N GLY A 113 2.17 -5.68 -20.51
CA GLY A 113 3.03 -5.54 -21.70
C GLY A 113 3.48 -4.11 -22.03
N TYR A 114 3.30 -3.15 -21.10
CA TYR A 114 3.63 -1.74 -21.36
C TYR A 114 4.83 -1.21 -20.56
N ILE A 115 5.47 -2.04 -19.72
CA ILE A 115 6.54 -1.59 -18.81
C ILE A 115 7.68 -0.86 -19.53
N GLY A 116 8.16 -1.39 -20.66
CA GLY A 116 9.28 -0.78 -21.40
C GLY A 116 8.89 0.55 -22.04
N GLN A 117 7.67 0.65 -22.56
CA GLN A 117 7.12 1.87 -23.16
C GLN A 117 6.87 2.94 -22.10
N ALA A 118 6.35 2.57 -20.93
CA ALA A 118 6.10 3.50 -19.83
C ALA A 118 7.40 4.01 -19.21
N LEU A 119 8.35 3.13 -18.87
CA LEU A 119 9.64 3.55 -18.34
C LEU A 119 10.46 4.36 -19.36
N GLY A 120 10.33 4.03 -20.65
CA GLY A 120 10.89 4.79 -21.76
C GLY A 120 10.10 6.04 -22.17
N LEU A 121 9.05 6.42 -21.42
CA LEU A 121 8.20 7.60 -21.67
C LEU A 121 7.72 7.70 -23.13
N ARG A 122 7.28 6.59 -23.71
CA ARG A 122 6.78 6.53 -25.09
C ARG A 122 5.27 6.80 -25.14
N PRO A 123 4.73 7.48 -26.16
CA PRO A 123 3.29 7.56 -26.36
C PRO A 123 2.66 6.16 -26.52
N PRO A 124 1.44 5.90 -26.01
CA PRO A 124 0.58 6.80 -25.24
C PRO A 124 0.85 6.78 -23.71
N PHE A 125 1.93 6.14 -23.25
CA PHE A 125 2.20 5.85 -21.84
C PHE A 125 2.90 6.96 -21.05
N HIS A 126 3.04 8.16 -21.62
CA HIS A 126 3.67 9.30 -20.93
C HIS A 126 3.10 9.56 -19.52
N PRO A 127 1.77 9.67 -19.32
CA PRO A 127 1.23 10.03 -18.00
C PRO A 127 1.56 8.99 -16.93
N ILE A 128 1.39 7.70 -17.25
CA ILE A 128 1.71 6.62 -16.31
C ILE A 128 3.22 6.50 -16.10
N GLY A 129 4.02 6.68 -17.16
CA GLY A 129 5.48 6.64 -17.08
C GLY A 129 6.05 7.73 -16.17
N ILE A 130 5.52 8.95 -16.23
CA ILE A 130 5.87 10.03 -15.30
C ILE A 130 5.53 9.61 -13.86
N GLY A 131 4.32 9.09 -13.63
CA GLY A 131 3.91 8.59 -12.32
C GLY A 131 4.82 7.47 -11.79
N MET A 132 5.24 6.55 -12.66
CA MET A 132 6.17 5.47 -12.31
C MET A 132 7.53 6.03 -11.89
N TRP A 133 8.08 6.99 -12.64
CA TRP A 133 9.36 7.62 -12.28
C TRP A 133 9.31 8.38 -10.97
N LEU A 134 8.24 9.15 -10.74
CA LEU A 134 8.03 9.82 -9.45
C LEU A 134 7.98 8.80 -8.30
N GLY A 135 7.22 7.72 -8.48
CA GLY A 135 7.15 6.64 -7.50
C GLY A 135 8.50 5.95 -7.26
N LEU A 136 9.26 5.65 -8.31
CA LEU A 136 10.57 5.01 -8.21
C LEU A 136 11.58 5.90 -7.48
N ILE A 137 11.64 7.19 -7.81
CA ILE A 137 12.53 8.17 -7.16
C ILE A 137 12.15 8.32 -5.69
N MET A 138 10.85 8.42 -5.39
CA MET A 138 10.38 8.52 -4.01
C MET A 138 10.70 7.25 -3.21
N ALA A 139 10.44 6.06 -3.76
CA ALA A 139 10.78 4.80 -3.08
C ALA A 139 12.28 4.65 -2.87
N PHE A 140 13.10 5.08 -3.84
CA PHE A 140 14.55 5.15 -3.69
C PHE A 140 14.95 6.07 -2.52
N ASN A 141 14.35 7.25 -2.43
CA ASN A 141 14.60 8.17 -1.32
C ASN A 141 14.25 7.52 0.03
N VAL A 142 13.12 6.83 0.14
CA VAL A 142 12.71 6.12 1.36
C VAL A 142 13.74 5.06 1.79
N TRP A 143 14.15 4.19 0.87
CA TRP A 143 14.99 3.04 1.21
C TRP A 143 16.48 3.36 1.33
N PHE A 144 17.00 4.28 0.51
CA PHE A 144 18.44 4.53 0.42
C PHE A 144 18.87 5.86 1.05
N ILE A 145 17.96 6.79 1.33
CA ILE A 145 18.30 8.08 1.95
C ILE A 145 17.68 8.21 3.33
N ILE A 146 16.35 8.09 3.45
CA ILE A 146 15.66 8.28 4.73
C ILE A 146 16.09 7.19 5.70
N TRP A 147 15.92 5.92 5.33
CA TRP A 147 16.14 4.81 6.25
C TRP A 147 17.57 4.72 6.81
N PRO A 148 18.66 4.81 6.02
CA PRO A 148 20.02 4.76 6.57
C PRO A 148 20.34 5.92 7.52
N ASN A 149 19.61 7.02 7.41
CA ASN A 149 19.78 8.23 8.22
C ASN A 149 18.80 8.31 9.41
N GLN A 150 17.95 7.30 9.63
CA GLN A 150 17.00 7.23 10.76
C GLN A 150 17.62 6.62 12.04
N LYS A 151 18.88 6.97 12.34
CA LYS A 151 19.57 6.54 13.56
C LYS A 151 19.09 7.32 14.79
#